data_AF-A0A218VZJ4-F1
#
_entry.id   AF-A0A218VZJ4-F1
#
_cell.length_a   1.000
_cell.length_b   1.000
_cell.length_c   1.000
_cell.angle_alpha   90.00
_cell.angle_beta   90.00
_cell.angle_gamma   90.00
#
_symmetry.space_group_name_H-M   'P 1'
#
loop_
_entity.id
_entity.type
_entity.pdbx_description
1 polymer ?
#
loop_
_entity_poly.entity_id
_entity_poly.type
_entity_poly.pdbx_seq_one_letter_code
_entity_poly.pdbx_strand_id
1 'polypeptide(L)'
;MAGIRNCWSHSRTAAALIWALSLLLFYTFLQLALRNSSPNMDPISLPSDIPISNTERRARLYDKMERDLDDRGAAFLKQGETSQSLSISELFILQDGSVRPVLKAANPPVRANVLYMGTAYSEPISKAVREIFQPFFENAIWFQNSSLYHFSMFHASHHITPVPASDDEIEDEAIAIRAVAESACPLKIVLDRVVLTSTGVLLGCWQVASGTDPISIRAKLRAALPRAPEKQLYDAAILHTSLARLLGQPKSSSTDLHQTSDQLQFFHQLVDRLNNKIHGFKASVTELWYVEEYDVLALALDGRMKVRRFHLGCKDRS
;
A
#
# COMPACT_ATOMS: atom_id res chain seq x y z
N MET A 1 -14.19 -85.94 -4.14
CA MET A 1 -14.07 -84.97 -5.25
C MET A 1 -15.33 -84.10 -5.26
N ALA A 2 -15.23 -82.89 -4.73
CA ALA A 2 -16.28 -81.87 -4.83
C ALA A 2 -15.66 -80.49 -4.57
N GLY A 3 -15.87 -79.54 -5.49
CA GLY A 3 -15.99 -78.13 -5.13
C GLY A 3 -14.76 -77.21 -5.16
N ILE A 4 -13.97 -77.21 -6.23
CA ILE A 4 -13.23 -75.98 -6.61
C ILE A 4 -14.23 -75.06 -7.32
N ARG A 5 -14.57 -73.93 -6.69
CA ARG A 5 -14.97 -72.63 -7.29
C ARG A 5 -15.89 -71.87 -6.33
N ASN A 6 -15.35 -70.95 -5.52
CA ASN A 6 -16.09 -69.70 -5.21
C ASN A 6 -15.32 -68.57 -4.51
N CYS A 7 -13.99 -68.64 -4.35
CA CYS A 7 -13.28 -67.58 -3.62
C CYS A 7 -12.76 -66.42 -4.51
N TRP A 8 -12.80 -66.55 -5.84
CA TRP A 8 -12.30 -65.51 -6.77
C TRP A 8 -13.38 -64.54 -7.27
N SER A 9 -14.66 -64.82 -7.05
CA SER A 9 -15.77 -63.91 -7.39
C SER A 9 -15.98 -62.83 -6.31
N HIS A 10 -15.71 -63.15 -5.05
CA HIS A 10 -15.87 -62.21 -3.93
C HIS A 10 -14.82 -61.08 -3.90
N SER A 11 -13.57 -61.35 -4.27
CA SER A 11 -12.53 -60.30 -4.28
C SER A 11 -12.72 -59.30 -5.43
N ARG A 12 -13.18 -59.77 -6.60
CA ARG A 12 -13.50 -58.91 -7.75
C ARG A 12 -14.75 -58.07 -7.54
N THR A 13 -15.78 -58.62 -6.88
CA THR A 13 -16.99 -57.87 -6.53
C THR A 13 -16.74 -56.86 -5.43
N ALA A 14 -15.94 -57.19 -4.41
CA ALA A 14 -15.51 -56.25 -3.38
C ALA A 14 -14.66 -55.11 -3.97
N ALA A 15 -13.70 -55.43 -4.84
CA ALA A 15 -12.91 -54.42 -5.55
C ALA A 15 -13.80 -53.53 -6.44
N ALA A 16 -14.73 -54.12 -7.20
CA ALA A 16 -15.67 -53.37 -8.04
C ALA A 16 -16.58 -52.44 -7.20
N LEU A 17 -17.01 -52.88 -6.01
CA LEU A 17 -17.77 -52.05 -5.08
C LEU A 17 -16.92 -50.89 -4.53
N ILE A 18 -15.66 -51.13 -4.18
CA ILE A 18 -14.75 -50.07 -3.71
C ILE A 18 -14.49 -49.05 -4.82
N TRP A 19 -14.27 -49.51 -6.07
CA TRP A 19 -14.09 -48.64 -7.22
C TRP A 19 -15.37 -47.85 -7.54
N ALA A 20 -16.54 -48.49 -7.47
CA ALA A 20 -17.82 -47.81 -7.66
C ALA A 20 -18.08 -46.77 -6.57
N LEU A 21 -17.78 -47.09 -5.31
CA LEU A 21 -17.93 -46.16 -4.18
C LEU A 21 -16.95 -44.98 -4.29
N SER A 22 -15.71 -45.24 -4.72
CA SER A 22 -14.69 -44.21 -4.95
C SER A 22 -15.08 -43.30 -6.12
N LEU A 23 -15.64 -43.86 -7.20
CA LEU A 23 -16.13 -43.09 -8.35
C LEU A 23 -17.35 -42.24 -7.97
N LEU A 24 -18.25 -42.77 -7.13
CA LEU A 24 -19.39 -42.06 -6.61
C LEU A 24 -18.95 -40.90 -5.70
N LEU A 25 -18.00 -41.14 -4.79
CA LEU A 25 -17.43 -40.11 -3.93
C LEU A 25 -16.69 -39.03 -4.73
N PHE A 26 -15.90 -39.43 -5.73
CA PHE A 26 -15.25 -38.49 -6.62
C PHE A 26 -16.27 -37.66 -7.39
N TYR A 27 -17.33 -38.29 -7.90
CA TYR A 27 -18.41 -37.59 -8.60
C TYR A 27 -19.18 -36.63 -7.68
N THR A 28 -19.47 -37.01 -6.43
CA THR A 28 -20.14 -36.11 -5.48
C THR A 28 -19.23 -34.95 -5.07
N PHE A 29 -17.94 -35.18 -4.85
CA PHE A 29 -16.97 -34.10 -4.60
C PHE A 29 -16.80 -33.19 -5.81
N LEU A 30 -16.75 -33.75 -7.02
CA LEU A 30 -16.66 -32.98 -8.26
C LEU A 30 -17.94 -32.16 -8.49
N GLN A 31 -19.12 -32.72 -8.23
CA GLN A 31 -20.39 -32.00 -8.28
C GLN A 31 -20.48 -30.91 -7.22
N LEU A 32 -19.98 -31.16 -6.00
CA LEU A 32 -19.91 -30.15 -4.95
C LEU A 32 -18.93 -29.03 -5.33
N ALA A 33 -17.78 -29.38 -5.90
CA ALA A 33 -16.80 -28.43 -6.40
C ALA A 33 -17.38 -27.60 -7.55
N LEU A 34 -18.03 -28.22 -8.54
CA LEU A 34 -18.67 -27.54 -9.67
C LEU A 34 -19.86 -26.67 -9.25
N ARG A 35 -20.66 -27.10 -8.26
CA ARG A 35 -21.68 -26.24 -7.62
C ARG A 35 -21.06 -25.06 -6.87
N ASN A 36 -19.89 -25.23 -6.28
CA ASN A 36 -19.13 -24.15 -5.64
C ASN A 36 -18.28 -23.32 -6.61
N SER A 37 -18.19 -23.70 -7.89
CA SER A 37 -17.32 -23.04 -8.90
C SER A 37 -18.05 -22.62 -10.18
N SER A 38 -19.35 -22.36 -10.11
CA SER A 38 -20.05 -21.58 -11.14
C SER A 38 -21.11 -20.66 -10.56
N PRO A 39 -21.35 -19.52 -11.23
CA PRO A 39 -21.75 -18.26 -10.62
C PRO A 39 -23.16 -18.35 -10.05
N ASN A 40 -23.35 -17.71 -8.88
CA ASN A 40 -24.64 -17.56 -8.22
C ASN A 40 -25.73 -17.18 -9.25
N MET A 41 -26.65 -18.11 -9.48
CA MET A 41 -27.99 -17.84 -9.98
C MET A 41 -28.82 -17.25 -8.84
N ASP A 42 -29.58 -16.21 -9.20
CA ASP A 42 -30.24 -15.24 -8.34
C ASP A 42 -31.20 -15.81 -7.29
N PRO A 43 -31.14 -15.28 -6.05
CA PRO A 43 -32.30 -15.18 -5.19
C PRO A 43 -32.73 -13.71 -5.12
N ILE A 44 -33.87 -13.38 -5.73
CA ILE A 44 -34.68 -12.18 -5.49
C ILE A 44 -33.95 -10.87 -5.83
N SER A 45 -34.40 -10.26 -6.93
CA SER A 45 -33.99 -8.94 -7.43
C SER A 45 -33.92 -7.86 -6.32
N LEU A 46 -32.75 -7.70 -5.71
CA LEU A 46 -32.26 -6.43 -5.19
C LEU A 46 -31.67 -5.63 -6.36
N PRO A 47 -31.80 -4.30 -6.38
CA PRO A 47 -31.42 -3.51 -7.52
C PRO A 47 -29.90 -3.49 -7.68
N SER A 48 -29.42 -4.12 -8.76
CA SER A 48 -28.16 -3.89 -9.50
C SER A 48 -26.85 -3.90 -8.69
N ASP A 49 -25.85 -4.64 -9.18
CA ASP A 49 -24.45 -4.35 -8.94
C ASP A 49 -24.15 -2.90 -9.33
N ILE A 50 -24.32 -1.98 -8.38
CA ILE A 50 -23.90 -0.60 -8.53
C ILE A 50 -22.37 -0.67 -8.60
N PRO A 51 -21.73 -0.18 -9.68
CA PRO A 51 -20.29 -0.11 -9.74
C PRO A 51 -19.79 0.66 -8.52
N ILE A 52 -19.06 -0.02 -7.63
CA ILE A 52 -18.50 0.59 -6.42
C ILE A 52 -17.66 1.79 -6.87
N SER A 53 -18.01 2.97 -6.38
CA SER A 53 -17.27 4.19 -6.71
C SER A 53 -15.82 4.08 -6.23
N ASN A 54 -14.88 4.75 -6.92
CA ASN A 54 -13.48 4.77 -6.49
C ASN A 54 -13.31 5.31 -5.06
N THR A 55 -14.19 6.24 -4.65
CA THR A 55 -14.29 6.77 -3.29
C THR A 55 -14.59 5.68 -2.29
N GLU A 56 -15.61 4.86 -2.55
CA GLU A 56 -15.99 3.75 -1.68
C GLU A 56 -14.91 2.66 -1.65
N ARG A 57 -14.28 2.35 -2.79
CA ARG A 57 -13.15 1.42 -2.85
C ARG A 57 -11.98 1.90 -1.98
N ARG A 58 -11.62 3.19 -2.04
CA ARG A 58 -10.62 3.79 -1.14
C ARG A 58 -11.03 3.74 0.32
N ALA A 59 -12.27 4.08 0.64
CA ALA A 59 -12.77 4.06 2.01
C ALA A 59 -12.62 2.65 2.62
N ARG A 60 -13.06 1.61 1.91
CA ARG A 60 -12.91 0.21 2.35
C ARG A 60 -11.44 -0.18 2.56
N LEU A 61 -10.53 0.33 1.73
CA LEU A 61 -9.09 0.12 1.89
C LEU A 61 -8.56 0.81 3.16
N TYR A 62 -8.97 2.04 3.42
CA TYR A 62 -8.56 2.78 4.61
C TYR A 62 -9.12 2.17 5.89
N ASP A 63 -10.37 1.72 5.89
CA ASP A 63 -10.95 0.98 7.02
C ASP A 63 -10.16 -0.30 7.33
N LYS A 64 -9.64 -0.98 6.30
CA LYS A 64 -8.76 -2.14 6.48
C LYS A 64 -7.40 -1.75 7.07
N MET A 65 -6.85 -0.60 6.66
CA MET A 65 -5.57 -0.10 7.19
C MET A 65 -5.68 0.39 8.63
N GLU A 66 -6.83 0.94 9.01
CA GLU A 66 -7.10 1.40 10.38
C GLU A 66 -7.15 0.22 11.36
N ARG A 67 -7.87 -0.85 10.98
CA ARG A 67 -7.93 -2.10 11.77
C ARG A 67 -6.59 -2.83 11.86
N ASP A 68 -5.61 -2.46 11.04
CA ASP A 68 -4.33 -3.16 10.95
C ASP A 68 -3.59 -3.22 12.29
N LEU A 69 -3.67 -2.13 13.06
CA LEU A 69 -3.05 -2.01 14.36
C LEU A 69 -3.78 -2.86 15.41
N ASP A 70 -5.11 -2.97 15.32
CA ASP A 70 -5.91 -3.82 16.21
C ASP A 70 -5.70 -5.30 15.92
N ASP A 71 -5.68 -5.67 14.64
CA ASP A 71 -5.58 -7.05 14.18
C ASP A 71 -4.17 -7.63 14.41
N ARG A 72 -3.12 -6.81 14.25
CA ARG A 72 -1.72 -7.28 14.26
C ARG A 72 -0.88 -6.73 15.41
N GLY A 73 -1.41 -5.77 16.16
CA GLY A 73 -0.69 -5.07 17.22
C GLY A 73 0.43 -4.16 16.68
N ALA A 74 1.16 -3.54 17.61
CA ALA A 74 2.31 -2.68 17.31
C ALA A 74 3.58 -3.50 16.97
N ALA A 75 3.57 -4.23 15.85
CA ALA A 75 4.66 -5.10 15.43
C ALA A 75 6.00 -4.36 15.26
N PHE A 76 5.98 -3.06 14.93
CA PHE A 76 7.17 -2.22 14.85
C PHE A 76 7.99 -2.16 16.15
N LEU A 77 7.39 -2.45 17.31
CA LEU A 77 8.09 -2.50 18.59
C LEU A 77 8.94 -3.76 18.80
N LYS A 78 8.70 -4.82 18.01
CA LYS A 78 9.35 -6.13 18.12
C LYS A 78 10.45 -6.35 17.08
N GLN A 79 11.09 -5.27 16.59
CA GLN A 79 12.04 -5.26 15.47
C GLN A 79 11.40 -5.56 14.09
N GLY A 80 10.18 -5.06 13.87
CA GLY A 80 9.33 -5.42 12.73
C GLY A 80 9.91 -5.19 11.32
N GLU A 81 9.37 -5.95 10.36
CA GLU A 81 9.57 -5.76 8.93
C GLU A 81 8.77 -4.54 8.41
N THR A 82 9.26 -3.92 7.35
CA THR A 82 8.52 -2.88 6.61
C THR A 82 7.62 -3.51 5.55
N SER A 83 6.66 -2.71 5.05
CA SER A 83 5.76 -3.11 3.96
C SER A 83 6.45 -3.39 2.61
N GLN A 84 7.77 -3.24 2.53
CA GLN A 84 8.58 -3.44 1.32
C GLN A 84 9.68 -4.50 1.50
N SER A 85 9.48 -5.42 2.46
CA SER A 85 10.39 -6.55 2.71
C SER A 85 11.80 -6.16 3.18
N LEU A 86 11.97 -4.96 3.72
CA LEU A 86 13.19 -4.50 4.40
C LEU A 86 12.91 -4.42 5.90
N SER A 87 13.87 -4.75 6.76
CA SER A 87 13.67 -4.60 8.21
C SER A 87 13.83 -3.13 8.64
N ILE A 88 13.27 -2.76 9.79
CA ILE A 88 13.46 -1.40 10.33
C ILE A 88 14.95 -1.09 10.56
N SER A 89 15.74 -2.06 11.03
CA SER A 89 17.18 -1.89 11.28
C SER A 89 18.02 -1.78 10.01
N GLU A 90 17.51 -2.24 8.86
CA GLU A 90 18.14 -2.01 7.57
C GLU A 90 17.93 -0.60 7.03
N LEU A 91 16.90 0.10 7.52
CA LEU A 91 16.52 1.43 7.06
C LEU A 91 16.95 2.53 8.01
N PHE A 92 17.10 2.25 9.31
CA PHE A 92 17.38 3.26 10.33
C PHE A 92 18.43 2.80 11.34
N ILE A 93 19.25 3.74 11.78
CA ILE A 93 20.17 3.60 12.91
C ILE A 93 19.93 4.71 13.93
N LEU A 94 20.22 4.40 15.19
CA LEU A 94 20.32 5.39 16.26
C LEU A 94 21.75 5.92 16.28
N GLN A 95 21.92 7.19 15.97
CA GLN A 95 23.20 7.89 16.05
C GLN A 95 23.02 9.18 16.85
N ASP A 96 23.84 9.36 17.88
CA ASP A 96 23.85 10.56 18.74
C ASP A 96 22.48 10.88 19.37
N GLY A 97 21.73 9.83 19.73
CA GLY A 97 20.37 9.99 20.24
C GLY A 97 19.41 10.54 19.19
N SER A 98 19.64 10.32 17.89
CA SER A 98 18.69 10.66 16.84
C SER A 98 18.56 9.49 15.86
N VAL A 99 17.36 9.33 15.30
CA VAL A 99 17.13 8.37 14.22
C VAL A 99 17.72 8.95 12.94
N ARG A 100 18.58 8.18 12.27
CA ARG A 100 19.09 8.51 10.94
C ARG A 100 18.82 7.38 9.95
N PRO A 101 18.48 7.72 8.70
CA PRO A 101 18.29 6.71 7.67
C PRO A 101 19.63 6.07 7.28
N VAL A 102 19.59 4.79 6.95
CA VAL A 102 20.71 4.05 6.34
C VAL A 102 20.53 4.09 4.83
N LEU A 103 21.30 4.95 4.17
CA LEU A 103 21.25 5.09 2.71
C LEU A 103 22.10 4.00 2.06
N LYS A 104 21.43 3.11 1.32
CA LYS A 104 22.07 2.06 0.51
C LYS A 104 21.88 2.40 -0.96
N ALA A 105 22.95 2.31 -1.75
CA ALA A 105 22.85 2.55 -3.19
C ALA A 105 21.90 1.54 -3.86
N ALA A 106 21.03 2.03 -4.74
CA ALA A 106 20.18 1.22 -5.60
C ALA A 106 20.86 1.02 -6.96
N ASN A 107 21.13 -0.23 -7.34
CA ASN A 107 21.72 -0.56 -8.63
C ASN A 107 20.99 -1.77 -9.27
N PRO A 108 20.23 -1.58 -10.36
CA PRO A 108 19.96 -0.31 -11.03
C PRO A 108 19.13 0.64 -10.14
N PRO A 109 19.10 1.96 -10.45
CA PRO A 109 18.26 2.92 -9.74
C PRO A 109 16.78 2.53 -9.78
N VAL A 110 16.07 2.80 -8.68
CA VAL A 110 14.61 2.71 -8.64
C VAL A 110 14.05 3.88 -9.43
N ARG A 111 12.99 3.64 -10.22
CA ARG A 111 12.38 4.69 -11.06
C ARG A 111 10.90 4.75 -10.75
N ALA A 112 10.48 5.81 -10.08
CA ALA A 112 9.16 5.97 -9.51
C ALA A 112 8.44 7.19 -10.08
N ASN A 113 7.13 7.05 -10.25
CA ASN A 113 6.22 8.13 -10.58
C ASN A 113 5.41 8.45 -9.34
N VAL A 114 5.40 9.72 -8.93
CA VAL A 114 4.70 10.15 -7.72
C VAL A 114 3.96 11.45 -7.97
N LEU A 115 2.78 11.60 -7.37
CA LEU A 115 2.14 12.90 -7.27
C LEU A 115 2.81 13.68 -6.14
N TYR A 116 3.14 14.94 -6.36
CA TYR A 116 3.80 15.77 -5.36
C TYR A 116 2.81 16.62 -4.56
N MET A 117 3.00 16.69 -3.24
CA MET A 117 2.30 17.62 -2.37
C MET A 117 3.18 18.84 -2.09
N GLY A 118 2.78 20.00 -2.60
CA GLY A 118 3.50 21.26 -2.38
C GLY A 118 3.64 21.62 -0.89
N THR A 119 4.74 22.30 -0.56
CA THR A 119 5.09 22.70 0.82
C THR A 119 4.03 23.53 1.52
N ALA A 120 3.30 24.35 0.76
CA ALA A 120 2.14 25.10 1.27
C ALA A 120 1.07 24.22 1.93
N TYR A 121 0.98 22.94 1.54
CA TYR A 121 0.07 21.96 2.12
C TYR A 121 0.79 20.99 3.08
N SER A 122 2.01 20.55 2.74
CA SER A 122 2.71 19.53 3.53
C SER A 122 3.31 20.05 4.82
N GLU A 123 3.79 21.30 4.87
CA GLU A 123 4.40 21.87 6.09
C GLU A 123 3.40 22.01 7.25
N PRO A 124 2.17 22.53 7.06
CA PRO A 124 1.16 22.55 8.13
C PRO A 124 0.85 21.15 8.69
N ILE A 125 0.78 20.14 7.83
CA ILE A 125 0.53 18.74 8.22
C ILE A 125 1.71 18.21 9.03
N SER A 126 2.94 18.38 8.52
CA SER A 126 4.16 17.94 9.21
C SER A 126 4.30 18.60 10.58
N LYS A 127 3.96 19.89 10.69
CA LYS A 127 3.92 20.61 11.97
C LYS A 127 2.93 19.97 12.95
N ALA A 128 1.70 19.69 12.51
CA ALA A 128 0.70 19.06 13.36
C ALA A 128 1.14 17.65 13.85
N VAL A 129 1.74 16.86 12.96
CA VAL A 129 2.29 15.53 13.28
C VAL A 129 3.39 15.65 14.33
N ARG A 130 4.36 16.56 14.14
CA ARG A 130 5.44 16.80 15.10
C ARG A 130 4.93 17.25 16.47
N GLU A 131 4.03 18.23 16.51
CA GLU A 131 3.46 18.73 17.77
C GLU A 131 2.76 17.64 18.59
N ILE A 132 2.15 16.64 17.94
CA ILE A 132 1.42 15.57 18.63
C ILE A 132 2.33 14.40 19.02
N PHE A 133 3.24 13.98 18.14
CA PHE A 133 4.03 12.77 18.35
C PHE A 133 5.41 13.02 18.98
N GLN A 134 6.08 14.13 18.65
CA GLN A 134 7.44 14.40 19.12
C GLN A 134 7.62 14.35 20.64
N PRO A 135 6.67 14.86 21.47
CA PRO A 135 6.80 14.80 22.93
C PRO A 135 6.94 13.37 23.49
N PHE A 136 6.42 12.38 22.78
CA PHE A 136 6.37 10.99 23.22
C PHE A 136 7.45 10.11 22.59
N PHE A 137 7.96 10.47 21.41
CA PHE A 137 8.82 9.60 20.60
C PHE A 137 10.17 10.20 20.19
N GLU A 138 10.71 11.20 20.90
CA GLU A 138 11.99 11.90 20.59
C GLU A 138 12.94 11.16 19.63
N ASN A 139 13.53 10.05 20.07
CA ASN A 139 14.55 9.30 19.33
C ASN A 139 14.00 8.00 18.73
N ALA A 140 12.69 7.83 18.72
CA ALA A 140 11.96 6.64 18.30
C ALA A 140 10.98 6.94 17.17
N ILE A 141 11.16 8.07 16.48
CA ILE A 141 10.33 8.48 15.34
C ILE A 141 11.17 9.08 14.23
N TRP A 142 10.88 8.66 13.00
CA TRP A 142 11.32 9.30 11.78
C TRP A 142 10.19 10.17 11.24
N PHE A 143 10.38 11.49 11.18
CA PHE A 143 9.43 12.37 10.53
C PHE A 143 9.80 12.51 9.05
N GLN A 144 8.85 12.20 8.16
CA GLN A 144 9.07 12.36 6.74
C GLN A 144 9.38 13.83 6.42
N ASN A 145 10.33 14.08 5.53
CA ASN A 145 10.64 15.41 5.04
C ASN A 145 9.43 16.00 4.30
N SER A 146 8.89 17.11 4.82
CA SER A 146 7.70 17.78 4.27
C SER A 146 7.92 18.26 2.83
N SER A 147 9.16 18.56 2.45
CA SER A 147 9.50 18.97 1.07
C SER A 147 9.40 17.82 0.07
N LEU A 148 9.25 16.57 0.54
CA LEU A 148 9.15 15.35 -0.26
C LEU A 148 7.82 14.61 -0.03
N TYR A 149 6.81 15.24 0.56
CA TYR A 149 5.50 14.61 0.70
C TYR A 149 4.93 14.30 -0.69
N HIS A 150 4.52 13.04 -0.87
CA HIS A 150 4.13 12.53 -2.16
C HIS A 150 3.10 11.42 -2.02
N PHE A 151 2.56 11.00 -3.17
CA PHE A 151 1.69 9.86 -3.31
C PHE A 151 2.26 8.94 -4.38
N SER A 152 2.58 7.70 -4.03
CA SER A 152 3.14 6.74 -4.99
C SER A 152 2.11 6.40 -6.07
N MET A 153 2.49 6.58 -7.34
CA MET A 153 1.61 6.33 -8.48
C MET A 153 1.99 5.08 -9.24
N PHE A 154 3.22 4.99 -9.74
CA PHE A 154 3.64 3.87 -10.56
C PHE A 154 5.16 3.70 -10.56
N HIS A 155 5.67 2.48 -10.41
CA HIS A 155 7.11 2.21 -10.50
C HIS A 155 7.44 1.62 -11.88
N ALA A 156 8.35 2.28 -12.59
CA ALA A 156 9.00 1.75 -13.80
C ALA A 156 10.11 0.75 -13.44
N SER A 157 10.65 0.85 -12.22
CA SER A 157 11.58 -0.10 -11.60
C SER A 157 11.40 -0.02 -10.09
N HIS A 158 11.49 -1.14 -9.36
CA HIS A 158 11.54 -1.14 -7.88
C HIS A 158 12.57 -2.15 -7.37
N HIS A 159 13.03 -2.00 -6.13
CA HIS A 159 14.16 -2.78 -5.57
C HIS A 159 13.93 -4.30 -5.53
N ILE A 160 12.68 -4.77 -5.42
CA ILE A 160 12.33 -6.21 -5.47
C ILE A 160 12.39 -6.79 -6.90
N THR A 161 12.05 -5.98 -7.92
CA THR A 161 12.03 -6.39 -9.33
C THR A 161 12.68 -5.27 -10.13
N PRO A 162 14.03 -5.18 -10.05
CA PRO A 162 14.76 -4.10 -10.70
C PRO A 162 14.64 -4.23 -12.21
N VAL A 163 14.38 -3.10 -12.88
CA VAL A 163 14.35 -3.00 -14.34
C VAL A 163 15.45 -2.05 -14.77
N PRO A 164 16.59 -2.54 -15.27
CA PRO A 164 17.65 -1.68 -15.81
C PRO A 164 17.12 -0.82 -16.96
N ALA A 165 17.66 0.39 -17.13
CA ALA A 165 17.39 1.22 -18.29
C ALA A 165 18.64 2.01 -18.70
N SER A 166 18.83 2.21 -20.00
CA SER A 166 19.84 3.15 -20.51
C SER A 166 19.39 4.61 -20.34
N ASP A 167 20.29 5.56 -20.52
CA ASP A 167 19.94 6.99 -20.46
C ASP A 167 18.89 7.38 -21.52
N ASP A 168 18.98 6.79 -22.72
CA ASP A 168 17.99 6.99 -23.80
C ASP A 168 16.62 6.43 -23.41
N GLU A 169 16.57 5.22 -22.83
CA GLU A 169 15.32 4.62 -22.35
C GLU A 169 14.70 5.45 -21.21
N ILE A 170 15.52 6.03 -20.33
CA ILE A 170 15.05 6.92 -19.26
C ILE A 170 14.48 8.23 -19.84
N GLU A 171 15.07 8.76 -20.93
CA GLU A 171 14.53 9.91 -21.63
C GLU A 171 13.18 9.58 -22.29
N ASP A 172 13.07 8.44 -22.95
CA ASP A 172 11.81 7.96 -23.54
C ASP A 172 10.72 7.76 -22.47
N GLU A 173 11.07 7.15 -21.32
CA GLU A 173 10.18 7.05 -20.16
C GLU A 173 9.70 8.45 -19.71
N ALA A 174 10.62 9.41 -19.57
CA ALA A 174 10.30 10.78 -19.15
C ALA A 174 9.37 11.52 -20.14
N ILE A 175 9.57 11.36 -21.45
CA ILE A 175 8.71 11.92 -22.49
C ILE A 175 7.30 11.31 -22.39
N ALA A 176 7.20 9.99 -22.25
CA ALA A 176 5.93 9.30 -22.12
C ALA A 176 5.17 9.73 -20.86
N ILE A 177 5.87 9.89 -19.73
CA ILE A 177 5.29 10.34 -18.47
C ILE A 177 4.80 11.80 -18.56
N ARG A 178 5.55 12.68 -19.24
CA ARG A 178 5.12 14.05 -19.50
C ARG A 178 3.78 14.07 -20.25
N ALA A 179 3.63 13.26 -21.29
CA ALA A 179 2.38 13.16 -22.03
C ALA A 179 1.21 12.66 -21.15
N VAL A 180 1.48 11.75 -20.20
CA VAL A 180 0.47 11.34 -19.20
C VAL A 180 0.07 12.52 -18.31
N ALA A 181 1.03 13.29 -17.78
CA ALA A 181 0.79 14.45 -16.93
C ALA A 181 -0.07 15.52 -17.64
N GLU A 182 0.27 15.85 -18.88
CA GLU A 182 -0.48 16.79 -19.73
C GLU A 182 -1.88 16.27 -20.14
N SER A 183 -2.21 15.02 -19.85
CA SER A 183 -3.54 14.46 -20.08
C SER A 183 -4.38 14.31 -18.81
N ALA A 184 -3.79 14.59 -17.64
CA ALA A 184 -4.42 14.45 -16.34
C ALA A 184 -4.71 15.83 -15.73
N CYS A 185 -5.93 15.99 -15.22
CA CYS A 185 -6.35 17.21 -14.55
C CYS A 185 -5.73 17.31 -13.15
N PRO A 186 -5.30 18.50 -12.70
CA PRO A 186 -4.94 18.73 -11.30
C PRO A 186 -5.99 18.21 -10.33
N LEU A 187 -5.53 17.60 -9.23
CA LEU A 187 -6.42 17.00 -8.24
C LEU A 187 -6.68 17.98 -7.11
N LYS A 188 -7.94 18.07 -6.68
CA LYS A 188 -8.29 18.59 -5.36
C LYS A 188 -8.57 17.40 -4.46
N ILE A 189 -7.87 17.33 -3.36
CA ILE A 189 -7.93 16.18 -2.45
C ILE A 189 -8.26 16.65 -1.04
N VAL A 190 -8.81 15.74 -0.25
CA VAL A 190 -9.21 15.97 1.14
C VAL A 190 -8.61 14.86 1.99
N LEU A 191 -7.98 15.21 3.11
CA LEU A 191 -7.50 14.24 4.07
C LEU A 191 -8.71 13.62 4.78
N ASP A 192 -8.96 12.33 4.54
CA ASP A 192 -10.07 11.57 5.11
C ASP A 192 -9.74 11.14 6.53
N ARG A 193 -8.57 10.55 6.73
CA ARG A 193 -8.06 10.21 8.06
C ARG A 193 -6.56 9.97 8.04
N VAL A 194 -5.97 9.96 9.21
CA VAL A 194 -4.65 9.43 9.48
C VAL A 194 -4.80 8.08 10.17
N VAL A 195 -4.01 7.10 9.74
CA VAL A 195 -3.94 5.77 10.36
C VAL A 195 -2.51 5.47 10.78
N LEU A 196 -2.34 4.71 11.86
CA LEU A 196 -1.06 4.12 12.23
C LEU A 196 -1.08 2.63 11.87
N THR A 197 -0.16 2.19 11.01
CA THR A 197 -0.06 0.77 10.66
C THR A 197 0.64 -0.04 11.75
N SER A 198 0.42 -1.36 11.75
CA SER A 198 1.17 -2.31 12.60
C SER A 198 2.70 -2.26 12.40
N THR A 199 3.16 -1.78 11.24
CA THR A 199 4.58 -1.56 10.91
C THR A 199 5.09 -0.17 11.29
N GLY A 200 4.29 0.60 12.03
CA GLY A 200 4.67 1.87 12.61
C GLY A 200 4.57 3.06 11.66
N VAL A 201 3.96 2.91 10.48
CA VAL A 201 3.82 4.02 9.53
C VAL A 201 2.58 4.83 9.86
N LEU A 202 2.77 6.14 10.04
CA LEU A 202 1.68 7.09 10.13
C LEU A 202 1.33 7.55 8.71
N LEU A 203 0.17 7.12 8.21
CA LEU A 203 -0.28 7.37 6.86
C LEU A 203 -1.42 8.39 6.85
N GLY A 204 -1.29 9.46 6.08
CA GLY A 204 -2.43 10.28 5.69
C GLY A 204 -3.16 9.61 4.53
N CYS A 205 -4.44 9.30 4.71
CA CYS A 205 -5.33 8.67 3.75
C CYS A 205 -6.23 9.73 3.11
N TRP A 206 -6.20 9.82 1.79
CA TRP A 206 -6.82 10.93 1.06
C TRP A 206 -7.95 10.49 0.15
N GLN A 207 -8.96 11.34 0.02
CA GLN A 207 -10.01 11.24 -0.97
C GLN A 207 -9.83 12.28 -2.06
N VAL A 208 -10.33 11.96 -3.25
CA VAL A 208 -10.32 12.85 -4.42
C VAL A 208 -11.65 13.58 -4.48
N ALA A 209 -11.62 14.90 -4.33
CA ALA A 209 -12.81 15.74 -4.48
C ALA A 209 -13.06 16.13 -5.94
N SER A 210 -12.00 16.37 -6.72
CA SER A 210 -12.09 16.65 -8.16
C SER A 210 -10.75 16.38 -8.86
N GLY A 211 -10.77 16.29 -10.19
CA GLY A 211 -9.58 16.06 -11.02
C GLY A 211 -9.51 14.62 -11.55
N THR A 212 -8.37 14.22 -12.10
CA THR A 212 -8.18 12.85 -12.59
C THR A 212 -7.87 11.90 -11.45
N ASP A 213 -8.69 10.86 -11.27
CA ASP A 213 -8.52 9.88 -10.20
C ASP A 213 -7.19 9.12 -10.30
N PRO A 214 -6.53 8.79 -9.17
CA PRO A 214 -5.33 7.98 -9.14
C PRO A 214 -5.42 6.68 -9.95
N ILE A 215 -6.56 5.98 -9.95
CA ILE A 215 -6.74 4.76 -10.75
C ILE A 215 -6.48 5.04 -12.24
N SER A 216 -7.05 6.14 -12.75
CA SER A 216 -6.90 6.53 -14.15
C SER A 216 -5.49 6.96 -14.49
N ILE A 217 -4.82 7.71 -13.60
CA ILE A 217 -3.40 8.10 -13.78
C ILE A 217 -2.52 6.85 -13.81
N ARG A 218 -2.73 5.90 -12.89
CA ARG A 218 -1.98 4.63 -12.83
C ARG A 218 -2.19 3.79 -14.09
N ALA A 219 -3.42 3.72 -14.60
CA ALA A 219 -3.73 3.00 -15.83
C ALA A 219 -3.00 3.62 -17.04
N LYS A 220 -2.99 4.96 -17.16
CA LYS A 220 -2.25 5.67 -18.21
C LYS A 220 -0.74 5.45 -18.09
N LEU A 221 -0.18 5.51 -16.88
CA LEU A 221 1.24 5.23 -16.64
C LEU A 221 1.62 3.80 -17.02
N ARG A 222 0.78 2.82 -16.66
CA ARG A 222 0.98 1.42 -17.06
C ARG A 222 0.98 1.25 -18.58
N ALA A 223 0.07 1.91 -19.29
CA ALA A 223 0.04 1.85 -20.76
C ALA A 223 1.27 2.53 -21.39
N ALA A 224 1.76 3.60 -20.77
CA ALA A 224 2.91 4.36 -21.25
C ALA A 224 4.27 3.71 -20.94
N LEU A 225 4.34 2.83 -19.94
CA LEU A 225 5.59 2.24 -19.43
C LEU A 225 5.52 0.69 -19.48
N PRO A 226 5.60 0.08 -20.67
CA PRO A 226 5.31 -1.35 -20.86
C PRO A 226 6.35 -2.28 -20.23
N ARG A 227 7.57 -1.81 -19.94
CA ARG A 227 8.61 -2.61 -19.27
C ARG A 227 8.53 -2.60 -17.75
N ALA A 228 7.64 -1.81 -17.17
CA ALA A 228 7.51 -1.70 -15.73
C ALA A 228 7.13 -3.06 -15.09
N PRO A 229 7.51 -3.31 -13.82
CA PRO A 229 7.12 -4.53 -13.12
C PRO A 229 5.60 -4.78 -13.17
N GLU A 230 5.23 -6.02 -13.50
CA GLU A 230 3.82 -6.43 -13.62
C GLU A 230 3.07 -6.21 -12.30
N LYS A 231 3.68 -6.57 -11.18
CA LYS A 231 3.10 -6.35 -9.85
C LYS A 231 3.57 -5.02 -9.28
N GLN A 232 2.62 -4.12 -9.05
CA GLN A 232 2.86 -2.89 -8.29
C GLN A 232 2.66 -3.14 -6.79
N LEU A 233 3.30 -2.35 -5.93
CA LEU A 233 3.37 -2.57 -4.48
C LEU A 233 2.14 -2.06 -3.70
N TYR A 234 1.07 -1.65 -4.39
CA TYR A 234 -0.12 -1.04 -3.77
C TYR A 234 -1.39 -1.30 -4.57
N ASP A 235 -2.54 -1.18 -3.89
CA ASP A 235 -3.85 -1.22 -4.55
C ASP A 235 -4.02 -0.01 -5.49
N ALA A 236 -4.64 -0.24 -6.64
CA ALA A 236 -4.81 0.78 -7.67
C ALA A 236 -5.61 2.01 -7.20
N ALA A 237 -6.48 1.88 -6.20
CA ALA A 237 -7.33 2.97 -5.72
C ALA A 237 -6.66 3.87 -4.68
N ILE A 238 -5.63 3.38 -3.96
CA ILE A 238 -5.06 4.05 -2.79
C ILE A 238 -4.55 5.46 -3.13
N LEU A 239 -4.73 6.40 -2.21
CA LEU A 239 -4.05 7.69 -2.25
C LEU A 239 -3.58 8.03 -0.84
N HIS A 240 -2.30 7.80 -0.56
CA HIS A 240 -1.73 8.01 0.76
C HIS A 240 -0.43 8.78 0.72
N THR A 241 -0.10 9.41 1.85
CA THR A 241 1.21 10.03 2.11
C THR A 241 1.74 9.50 3.42
N SER A 242 3.00 9.05 3.43
CA SER A 242 3.70 8.72 4.67
C SER A 242 4.08 10.01 5.41
N LEU A 243 3.58 10.18 6.63
CA LEU A 243 3.78 11.39 7.42
C LEU A 243 4.95 11.25 8.40
N ALA A 244 5.03 10.09 9.03
CA ALA A 244 6.07 9.70 9.97
C ALA A 244 6.14 8.18 10.09
N ARG A 245 7.20 7.68 10.71
CA ARG A 245 7.36 6.28 11.08
C ARG A 245 7.79 6.18 12.54
N LEU A 246 7.01 5.49 13.35
CA LEU A 246 7.38 5.06 14.70
C LEU A 246 8.33 3.87 14.60
N LEU A 247 9.43 3.95 15.34
CA LEU A 247 10.56 3.03 15.28
C LEU A 247 10.85 2.36 16.62
N GLY A 248 10.20 2.82 17.68
CA GLY A 248 10.41 2.31 19.03
C GLY A 248 9.29 2.73 19.99
N GLN A 249 9.47 2.37 21.25
CA GLN A 249 8.50 2.63 22.30
C GLN A 249 8.40 4.14 22.62
N PRO A 250 7.23 4.62 23.05
CA PRO A 250 7.12 5.94 23.64
C PRO A 250 7.93 6.04 24.93
N LYS A 251 8.25 7.26 25.36
CA LYS A 251 8.95 7.51 26.62
C LYS A 251 8.22 6.91 27.83
N SER A 252 9.00 6.33 28.75
CA SER A 252 8.58 5.63 29.96
C SER A 252 7.79 6.46 30.99
N SER A 253 7.60 7.77 30.80
CA SER A 253 6.78 8.60 31.69
C SER A 253 5.31 8.68 31.28
N SER A 254 4.92 8.18 30.10
CA SER A 254 3.51 8.04 29.72
C SER A 254 2.99 6.65 30.11
N THR A 255 2.80 6.47 31.41
CA THR A 255 2.13 5.33 32.06
C THR A 255 2.88 4.00 32.00
N ASP A 256 2.75 3.26 33.10
CA ASP A 256 3.00 1.83 33.26
C ASP A 256 2.22 1.01 32.20
N LEU A 257 2.61 1.10 30.93
CA LEU A 257 2.06 0.33 29.80
C LEU A 257 2.56 -1.12 29.91
N HIS A 258 2.26 -1.80 31.02
CA HIS A 258 2.62 -3.20 31.24
C HIS A 258 1.74 -4.15 30.41
N GLN A 259 0.60 -3.67 29.90
CA GLN A 259 -0.34 -4.44 29.10
C GLN A 259 -0.42 -3.92 27.66
N THR A 260 -0.45 -4.84 26.70
CA THR A 260 -0.56 -4.55 25.26
C THR A 260 -1.80 -3.71 24.91
N SER A 261 -2.89 -3.86 25.66
CA SER A 261 -4.13 -3.08 25.49
C SER A 261 -3.92 -1.59 25.74
N ASP A 262 -3.21 -1.24 26.82
CA ASP A 262 -3.00 0.14 27.23
C ASP A 262 -2.11 0.86 26.20
N GLN A 263 -1.15 0.13 25.62
CA GLN A 263 -0.27 0.64 24.59
C GLN A 263 -1.02 0.89 23.27
N LEU A 264 -1.91 -0.01 22.87
CA LEU A 264 -2.76 0.20 21.69
C LEU A 264 -3.70 1.39 21.90
N GLN A 265 -4.31 1.50 23.07
CA GLN A 265 -5.16 2.63 23.42
C GLN A 265 -4.39 3.96 23.35
N PHE A 266 -3.15 3.99 23.84
CA PHE A 266 -2.29 5.17 23.74
C PHE A 266 -2.03 5.59 22.29
N PHE A 267 -1.72 4.63 21.39
CA PHE A 267 -1.54 4.94 19.97
C PHE A 267 -2.81 5.49 19.33
N HIS A 268 -3.97 4.86 19.61
CA HIS A 268 -5.27 5.34 19.14
C HIS A 268 -5.54 6.77 19.59
N GLN A 269 -5.30 7.09 20.87
CA GLN A 269 -5.46 8.46 21.38
C GLN A 269 -4.59 9.50 20.63
N LEU A 270 -3.36 9.16 20.26
CA LEU A 270 -2.50 10.06 19.48
C LEU A 270 -3.01 10.25 18.05
N VAL A 271 -3.45 9.16 17.41
CA VAL A 271 -4.03 9.20 16.07
C VAL A 271 -5.33 10.00 16.07
N ASP A 272 -6.21 9.81 17.06
CA ASP A 272 -7.46 10.56 17.22
C ASP A 272 -7.20 12.05 17.43
N ARG A 273 -6.22 12.40 18.28
CA ARG A 273 -5.82 13.81 18.47
C ARG A 273 -5.33 14.44 17.18
N LEU A 274 -4.60 13.70 16.35
CA LEU A 274 -4.14 14.19 15.05
C LEU A 274 -5.31 14.31 14.07
N ASN A 275 -6.17 13.31 13.96
CA ASN A 275 -7.36 13.35 13.13
C ASN A 275 -8.26 14.54 13.47
N ASN A 276 -8.54 14.76 14.76
CA ASN A 276 -9.31 15.92 15.21
C ASN A 276 -8.70 17.27 14.80
N LYS A 277 -7.39 17.32 14.56
CA LYS A 277 -6.67 18.54 14.16
C LYS A 277 -6.61 18.76 12.65
N ILE A 278 -6.48 17.70 11.85
CA ILE A 278 -6.21 17.81 10.41
C ILE A 278 -7.20 17.09 9.49
N HIS A 279 -8.19 16.37 10.02
CA HIS A 279 -9.27 15.80 9.20
C HIS A 279 -9.95 16.89 8.36
N GLY A 280 -10.24 16.57 7.10
CA GLY A 280 -10.85 17.51 6.16
C GLY A 280 -9.88 18.51 5.55
N PHE A 281 -8.58 18.44 5.87
CA PHE A 281 -7.56 19.30 5.27
C PHE A 281 -7.57 19.14 3.74
N LYS A 282 -7.62 20.26 3.02
CA LYS A 282 -7.72 20.28 1.56
C LYS A 282 -6.37 20.63 0.95
N ALA A 283 -5.99 19.92 -0.09
CA ALA A 283 -4.79 20.21 -0.87
C ALA A 283 -5.07 20.17 -2.36
N SER A 284 -4.27 20.92 -3.13
CA SER A 284 -4.24 20.84 -4.59
C SER A 284 -2.93 20.18 -5.02
N VAL A 285 -3.05 19.20 -5.89
CA VAL A 285 -1.92 18.46 -6.46
C VAL A 285 -1.86 18.78 -7.94
N THR A 286 -0.77 19.44 -8.34
CA THR A 286 -0.60 20.00 -9.69
C THR A 286 0.59 19.40 -10.43
N GLU A 287 1.38 18.53 -9.81
CA GLU A 287 2.59 17.97 -10.40
C GLU A 287 2.63 16.44 -10.29
N LEU A 288 3.05 15.82 -11.39
CA LEU A 288 3.51 14.43 -11.45
C LEU A 288 5.02 14.44 -11.60
N TRP A 289 5.72 13.83 -10.66
CA TRP A 289 7.17 13.72 -10.67
C TRP A 289 7.59 12.35 -11.17
N TYR A 290 8.61 12.33 -12.02
CA TYR A 290 9.38 11.14 -12.36
C TYR A 290 10.71 11.21 -11.63
N VAL A 291 10.98 10.21 -10.81
CA VAL A 291 12.07 10.20 -9.85
C VAL A 291 12.96 8.99 -10.10
N GLU A 292 14.24 9.25 -10.33
CA GLU A 292 15.30 8.26 -10.33
C GLU A 292 15.90 8.25 -8.91
N GLU A 293 15.63 7.22 -8.13
CA GLU A 293 16.14 7.03 -6.77
C GLU A 293 17.46 6.23 -6.82
N TYR A 294 18.58 6.90 -6.54
CA TYR A 294 19.92 6.30 -6.54
C TYR A 294 20.25 5.61 -5.22
N ASP A 295 19.49 5.91 -4.16
CA ASP A 295 19.50 5.17 -2.92
C ASP A 295 18.14 4.48 -2.71
N VAL A 296 18.14 3.30 -2.10
CA VAL A 296 16.92 2.53 -1.81
C VAL A 296 15.98 3.36 -0.94
N LEU A 297 14.75 3.58 -1.42
CA LEU A 297 13.73 4.41 -0.77
C LEU A 297 14.15 5.88 -0.56
N ALA A 298 14.93 6.45 -1.47
CA ALA A 298 15.42 7.83 -1.40
C ALA A 298 14.30 8.86 -1.12
N LEU A 299 13.11 8.72 -1.72
CA LEU A 299 11.96 9.59 -1.46
C LEU A 299 11.46 9.52 -0.01
N ALA A 300 11.60 8.38 0.66
CA ALA A 300 11.17 8.18 2.05
C ALA A 300 12.28 8.49 3.07
N LEU A 301 13.54 8.44 2.66
CA LEU A 301 14.71 8.45 3.53
C LEU A 301 15.67 9.62 3.28
N ASP A 302 15.26 10.63 2.51
CA ASP A 302 16.11 11.77 2.12
C ASP A 302 17.40 11.32 1.40
N GLY A 303 17.27 10.28 0.56
CA GLY A 303 18.38 9.74 -0.22
C GLY A 303 18.67 10.54 -1.49
N ARG A 304 19.73 10.13 -2.20
CA ARG A 304 20.10 10.73 -3.48
C ARG A 304 19.08 10.35 -4.55
N MET A 305 18.61 11.36 -5.26
CA MET A 305 17.64 11.19 -6.34
C MET A 305 17.81 12.27 -7.41
N LYS A 306 17.30 11.98 -8.62
CA LYS A 306 17.10 12.96 -9.69
C LYS A 306 15.61 13.05 -9.97
N VAL A 307 15.08 14.28 -9.97
CA VAL A 307 13.64 14.54 -10.10
C VAL A 307 13.38 15.31 -11.37
N ARG A 308 12.46 14.80 -12.21
CA ARG A 308 11.87 15.52 -13.33
C ARG A 308 10.42 15.83 -12.99
N ARG A 309 10.03 17.10 -13.09
CA ARG A 309 8.71 17.59 -12.65
C ARG A 309 7.85 17.90 -13.87
N PHE A 310 6.64 17.36 -13.91
CA PHE A 310 5.69 17.62 -14.99
C PHE A 310 4.39 18.17 -14.40
N HIS A 311 3.90 19.26 -14.97
CA HIS A 311 2.64 19.85 -14.54
C HIS A 311 1.47 19.01 -15.06
N LEU A 312 0.50 18.77 -14.19
CA LEU A 312 -0.79 18.25 -14.56
C LEU A 312 -1.56 19.33 -15.30
N GLY A 313 -2.15 18.99 -16.45
CA GLY A 313 -2.88 19.95 -17.24
C GLY A 313 -3.72 19.29 -18.32
N CYS A 314 -4.91 18.83 -17.98
CA CYS A 314 -5.87 18.46 -19.01
C CYS A 314 -6.35 19.72 -19.73
N LYS A 315 -6.38 19.69 -21.06
CA LYS A 315 -7.11 20.72 -21.82
C LYS A 315 -8.58 20.58 -21.47
N ASP A 316 -9.20 21.64 -20.95
CA ASP A 316 -10.65 21.70 -20.87
C ASP A 316 -11.18 21.47 -22.28
N ARG A 317 -11.83 20.33 -22.52
CA ARG A 317 -12.67 20.16 -23.70
C ARG A 317 -13.97 20.92 -23.42
N SER A 318 -13.90 22.25 -23.45
CA SER A 318 -15.05 23.15 -23.63
C SER A 318 -15.61 23.00 -25.03
#